data_AF-A0A919AZX6-F1
#
_entry.id   AF-A0A919AZX6-F1
#
_cell.length_a   1.000
_cell.length_b   1.000
_cell.length_c   1.000
_cell.angle_alpha   90.00
_cell.angle_beta   90.00
_cell.angle_gamma   90.00
#
_symmetry.space_group_name_H-M   'P 1'
#
loop_
_entity.id
_entity.type
_entity.pdbx_description
1 polymer ?
#
loop_
_entity_poly.entity_id
_entity_poly.type
_entity_poly.pdbx_seq_one_letter_code
_entity_poly.pdbx_strand_id
1 'polypeptide(L)'
;MNMMEKLEQISSQLSGVCLSHQDERLLQSLLPNTLLPAWLIAALKRHNVIGVEFSLDEDADASGMGGEMQWMTAEEICEEALKCYPGRSVVGLGYLPLLKCLEGSGDPYFLKVSDDEQGSAIVRVPHDSENKDGTYREADIELVAVSLIEFFDYSEVLE
;
A
#
# COMPACT_ATOMS: atom_id res chain seq x y z
N MET A 1 -10.27 16.70 3.04
CA MET A 1 -10.32 15.48 3.84
C MET A 1 -8.93 14.88 3.83
N ASN A 2 -8.48 14.28 4.93
CA ASN A 2 -7.23 13.53 4.98
C ASN A 2 -7.49 12.06 5.36
N MET A 3 -6.46 11.23 5.38
CA MET A 3 -6.49 9.79 5.59
C MET A 3 -7.01 9.47 6.98
N MET A 4 -6.61 10.26 7.97
CA MET A 4 -7.11 10.11 9.34
C MET A 4 -8.63 10.30 9.39
N GLU A 5 -9.14 11.38 8.79
CA GLU A 5 -10.58 11.66 8.73
C GLU A 5 -11.34 10.59 7.94
N LYS A 6 -10.76 10.10 6.84
CA LYS A 6 -11.36 9.07 6.00
C LYS A 6 -11.40 7.70 6.70
N LEU A 7 -10.32 7.29 7.35
CA LEU A 7 -10.27 6.06 8.13
C LEU A 7 -11.18 6.11 9.35
N GLU A 8 -11.35 7.28 9.98
CA GLU A 8 -12.32 7.46 11.05
C GLU A 8 -13.76 7.23 10.54
N GLN A 9 -14.10 7.72 9.35
CA GLN A 9 -15.43 7.52 8.75
C GLN A 9 -15.76 6.05 8.48
N ILE A 10 -14.78 5.26 8.02
CA ILE A 10 -14.96 3.84 7.74
C ILE A 10 -14.58 2.94 8.92
N SER A 11 -14.22 3.50 10.07
CA SER A 11 -13.65 2.76 11.21
C SER A 11 -14.52 1.61 11.71
N SER A 12 -15.85 1.74 11.63
CA SER A 12 -16.78 0.69 12.04
C SER A 12 -16.78 -0.55 11.13
N GLN A 13 -16.21 -0.43 9.94
CA GLN A 13 -16.09 -1.51 8.95
C GLN A 13 -14.72 -2.21 9.05
N LEU A 14 -13.72 -1.55 9.65
CA LEU A 14 -12.35 -2.06 9.71
C LEU A 14 -12.20 -3.17 10.78
N SER A 15 -11.93 -4.40 10.32
CA SER A 15 -11.80 -5.60 11.15
C SER A 15 -10.36 -5.96 11.55
N GLY A 16 -9.37 -5.22 11.05
CA GLY A 16 -7.96 -5.51 11.24
C GLY A 16 -7.41 -5.05 12.59
N VAL A 17 -6.13 -4.68 12.60
CA VAL A 17 -5.42 -4.25 13.82
C VAL A 17 -4.71 -2.92 13.63
N CYS A 18 -4.49 -2.22 14.74
CA CYS A 18 -3.60 -1.06 14.77
C CYS A 18 -2.13 -1.50 14.74
N LEU A 19 -1.27 -0.65 14.20
CA LEU A 19 0.18 -0.80 14.25
C LEU A 19 0.67 -0.81 15.71
N SER A 20 1.30 -1.90 16.11
CA SER A 20 1.88 -2.01 17.45
C SER A 20 3.18 -1.22 17.57
N HIS A 21 3.63 -0.97 18.80
CA HIS A 21 4.94 -0.35 19.05
C HIS A 21 6.10 -1.24 18.57
N GLN A 22 5.90 -2.56 18.50
CA GLN A 22 6.93 -3.47 17.99
C GLN A 22 7.04 -3.37 16.47
N ASP A 23 5.89 -3.33 15.79
CA ASP A 23 5.79 -3.23 14.34
C ASP A 23 6.29 -1.87 13.83
N GLU A 24 5.95 -0.78 14.54
CA GLU A 24 6.48 0.55 14.24
C GLU A 24 8.02 0.55 14.29
N ARG A 25 8.61 -0.04 15.34
CA ARG A 25 10.07 -0.14 15.44
C ARG A 25 10.67 -1.01 14.35
N LEU A 26 9.99 -2.08 13.96
CA LEU A 26 10.43 -2.95 12.87
C LEU A 26 10.53 -2.15 11.58
N LEU A 27 9.45 -1.48 11.18
CA LEU A 27 9.40 -0.63 9.98
C LEU A 27 10.50 0.43 10.00
N GLN A 28 10.61 1.20 11.08
CA GLN A 28 11.61 2.28 11.23
C GLN A 28 13.06 1.77 11.24
N SER A 29 13.31 0.52 11.66
CA SER A 29 14.65 -0.06 11.69
C SER A 29 15.11 -0.61 10.33
N LEU A 30 14.16 -0.92 9.45
CA LEU A 30 14.40 -1.64 8.21
C LEU A 30 14.18 -0.79 6.95
N LEU A 31 13.31 0.21 7.01
CA LEU A 31 12.93 1.02 5.87
C LEU A 31 13.41 2.47 6.02
N PRO A 32 13.71 3.17 4.91
CA PRO A 32 14.02 4.59 4.93
C PRO A 32 12.86 5.41 5.53
N ASN A 33 13.18 6.39 6.38
CA ASN A 33 12.19 7.31 6.95
C ASN A 33 11.40 8.09 5.87
N THR A 34 11.98 8.27 4.68
CA THR A 34 11.30 8.92 3.55
C THR A 34 10.13 8.10 3.00
N LEU A 35 10.10 6.78 3.25
CA LEU A 35 8.97 5.92 2.91
C LEU A 35 7.93 5.81 4.04
N LEU A 36 8.26 6.29 5.23
CA LEU A 36 7.42 6.16 6.42
C LEU A 36 7.01 7.55 6.93
N PRO A 37 6.18 8.29 6.17
CA PRO A 37 5.78 9.62 6.58
C PRO A 37 5.00 9.56 7.89
N ALA A 38 5.15 10.60 8.72
CA ALA A 38 4.58 10.62 10.06
C ALA A 38 3.04 10.48 10.06
N TRP A 39 2.37 10.97 9.02
CA TRP A 39 0.91 10.84 8.86
C TRP A 39 0.49 9.37 8.68
N LEU A 40 1.25 8.58 7.93
CA LEU A 40 0.95 7.17 7.68
C LEU A 40 1.08 6.36 8.97
N ILE A 41 2.20 6.56 9.68
CA ILE A 41 2.41 5.91 10.97
C ILE A 41 1.33 6.32 11.99
N ALA A 42 0.95 7.60 12.01
CA ALA A 42 -0.12 8.06 12.90
C ALA A 42 -1.47 7.42 12.58
N ALA A 43 -1.81 7.26 11.29
CA ALA A 43 -3.04 6.60 10.84
C ALA A 43 -3.05 5.11 11.23
N LEU A 44 -1.98 4.39 10.91
CA LEU A 44 -1.85 2.97 11.21
C LEU A 44 -1.92 2.68 12.71
N LYS A 45 -1.46 3.58 13.57
CA LYS A 45 -1.52 3.42 15.04
C LYS A 45 -2.90 3.69 15.63
N ARG A 46 -3.81 4.34 14.91
CA ARG A 46 -5.13 4.74 15.43
C ARG A 46 -6.29 3.96 14.83
N HIS A 47 -6.10 3.38 13.64
CA HIS A 47 -7.17 2.71 12.92
C HIS A 47 -6.80 1.24 12.66
N ASN A 48 -7.79 0.36 12.80
CA ASN A 48 -7.68 -1.09 12.66
C ASN A 48 -7.59 -1.54 11.19
N VAL A 49 -6.70 -0.93 10.40
CA VAL A 49 -6.63 -1.15 8.95
C VAL A 49 -5.68 -2.28 8.55
N ILE A 50 -4.70 -2.63 9.38
CA ILE A 50 -3.72 -3.66 9.03
C ILE A 50 -4.40 -5.03 9.01
N GLY A 51 -4.23 -5.77 7.91
CA GLY A 51 -4.89 -7.05 7.67
C GLY A 51 -6.32 -6.93 7.14
N VAL A 52 -6.86 -5.72 6.96
CA VAL A 52 -8.18 -5.54 6.33
C VAL A 52 -8.08 -5.87 4.84
N GLU A 53 -9.09 -6.58 4.36
CA GLU A 53 -9.26 -6.94 2.96
C GLU A 53 -10.20 -5.94 2.28
N PHE A 54 -9.85 -5.56 1.05
CA PHE A 54 -10.54 -4.59 0.23
C PHE A 54 -10.76 -5.18 -1.15
N SER A 55 -11.91 -4.90 -1.76
CA SER A 55 -12.13 -5.06 -3.20
C SER A 55 -12.17 -3.70 -3.87
N LEU A 56 -11.74 -3.66 -5.12
CA LEU A 56 -11.85 -2.50 -6.00
C LEU A 56 -12.35 -2.98 -7.36
N ASP A 57 -13.46 -2.39 -7.83
CA ASP A 57 -14.04 -2.73 -9.13
C ASP A 57 -13.15 -2.24 -10.29
N GLU A 58 -13.26 -2.89 -11.45
CA GLU A 58 -12.57 -2.48 -12.70
C GLU A 58 -12.83 -1.02 -13.07
N ASP A 59 -14.06 -0.53 -12.88
CA ASP A 59 -14.44 0.86 -13.18
C ASP A 59 -13.86 1.88 -12.17
N ALA A 60 -13.47 1.42 -10.98
CA ALA A 60 -12.90 2.23 -9.92
C ALA A 60 -11.37 2.20 -9.89
N ASP A 61 -10.75 1.15 -10.45
CA ASP A 61 -9.32 1.04 -10.62
C ASP A 61 -8.87 1.86 -11.84
N ALA A 62 -7.97 2.83 -11.65
CA ALA A 62 -7.45 3.67 -12.73
C ALA A 62 -6.69 2.88 -13.82
N SER A 63 -6.22 1.67 -13.53
CA SER A 63 -5.65 0.73 -14.51
C SER A 63 -6.70 -0.05 -15.29
N GLY A 64 -7.94 -0.09 -14.81
CA GLY A 64 -9.06 -0.84 -15.39
C GLY A 64 -9.07 -2.32 -15.07
N MET A 65 -8.24 -2.79 -14.11
CA MET A 65 -8.14 -4.21 -13.79
C MET A 65 -8.98 -4.64 -12.60
N GLY A 66 -9.20 -3.74 -11.62
CA GLY A 66 -9.82 -4.10 -10.36
C GLY A 66 -9.01 -5.13 -9.57
N GLY A 67 -9.59 -5.63 -8.49
CA GLY A 67 -9.11 -6.81 -7.80
C GLY A 67 -9.44 -6.84 -6.32
N GLU A 68 -8.95 -7.88 -5.65
CA GLU A 68 -9.03 -8.04 -4.19
C GLU A 68 -7.63 -7.98 -3.58
N MET A 69 -7.52 -7.25 -2.47
CA MET A 69 -6.24 -6.95 -1.85
C MET A 69 -6.35 -6.85 -0.34
N GLN A 70 -5.27 -7.17 0.37
CA GLN A 70 -5.21 -7.05 1.82
C GLN A 70 -4.12 -6.07 2.23
N TRP A 71 -4.41 -5.21 3.21
CA TRP A 71 -3.41 -4.38 3.85
C TRP A 71 -2.36 -5.24 4.55
N MET A 72 -1.11 -5.11 4.11
CA MET A 72 0.00 -5.94 4.61
C MET A 72 0.32 -5.66 6.07
N THR A 73 0.73 -6.70 6.79
CA THR A 73 1.37 -6.55 8.11
C THR A 73 2.75 -5.89 7.98
N ALA A 74 3.28 -5.36 9.07
CA ALA A 74 4.63 -4.77 9.07
C ALA A 74 5.72 -5.76 8.66
N GLU A 75 5.58 -7.04 9.03
CA GLU A 75 6.49 -8.11 8.60
C GLU A 75 6.43 -8.33 7.10
N GLU A 76 5.23 -8.39 6.52
CA GLU A 76 5.02 -8.55 5.08
C GLU A 76 5.54 -7.35 4.30
N ILE A 77 5.31 -6.11 4.77
CA ILE A 77 5.87 -4.91 4.15
C ILE A 77 7.40 -4.98 4.13
N CYS A 78 8.03 -5.37 5.23
CA CYS A 78 9.48 -5.50 5.30
C CYS A 78 10.01 -6.63 4.43
N GLU A 79 9.31 -7.76 4.38
CA GLU A 79 9.67 -8.91 3.54
C GLU A 79 9.60 -8.53 2.06
N GLU A 80 8.50 -7.92 1.62
CA GLU A 80 8.31 -7.47 0.24
C GLU A 80 9.38 -6.45 -0.14
N ALA A 81 9.61 -5.44 0.71
CA ALA A 81 10.57 -4.37 0.47
C ALA A 81 12.03 -4.87 0.37
N LEU A 82 12.40 -5.91 1.13
CA LEU A 82 13.81 -6.28 1.32
C LEU A 82 14.21 -7.59 0.65
N LYS A 83 13.26 -8.51 0.42
CA LYS A 83 13.54 -9.87 -0.03
C LYS A 83 12.84 -10.24 -1.33
N CYS A 84 11.68 -9.65 -1.61
CA CYS A 84 10.91 -9.96 -2.81
C CYS A 84 11.17 -8.95 -3.92
N TYR A 85 11.04 -9.42 -5.15
CA TYR A 85 10.79 -8.56 -6.30
C TYR A 85 9.28 -8.53 -6.51
N PRO A 86 8.69 -7.41 -6.97
CA PRO A 86 9.38 -6.20 -7.41
C PRO A 86 9.80 -5.25 -6.28
N GLY A 87 9.42 -5.50 -5.02
CA GLY A 87 9.63 -4.57 -3.90
C GLY A 87 11.06 -4.04 -3.76
N ARG A 88 12.07 -4.92 -3.82
CA ARG A 88 13.50 -4.53 -3.76
C ARG A 88 13.92 -3.50 -4.81
N SER A 89 13.25 -3.47 -5.96
CA SER A 89 13.63 -2.66 -7.11
C SER A 89 12.94 -1.29 -7.09
N VAL A 90 11.79 -1.18 -6.42
CA VAL A 90 10.97 0.06 -6.40
C VAL A 90 11.03 0.83 -5.09
N VAL A 91 11.44 0.21 -3.98
CA VAL A 91 11.63 0.89 -2.67
C VAL A 91 12.60 2.07 -2.79
N GLY A 92 13.70 1.89 -3.53
CA GLY A 92 14.68 2.95 -3.78
C GLY A 92 14.15 4.12 -4.63
N LEU A 93 13.00 3.93 -5.29
CA LEU A 93 12.33 4.92 -6.13
C LEU A 93 11.19 5.64 -5.39
N GLY A 94 10.95 5.35 -4.11
CA GLY A 94 9.91 6.00 -3.32
C GLY A 94 8.60 5.22 -3.19
N TYR A 95 8.59 3.93 -3.54
CA TYR A 95 7.39 3.08 -3.48
C TYR A 95 7.44 2.16 -2.24
N LEU A 96 6.49 2.32 -1.33
CA LEU A 96 6.36 1.50 -0.13
C LEU A 96 5.36 0.35 -0.39
N PRO A 97 5.71 -0.93 -0.21
CA PRO A 97 4.72 -2.01 -0.25
C PRO A 97 3.61 -1.75 0.77
N LEU A 98 2.35 -1.93 0.36
CA LEU A 98 1.21 -1.57 1.21
C LEU A 98 0.12 -2.64 1.21
N LEU A 99 -0.26 -3.15 0.04
CA LEU A 99 -1.31 -4.15 -0.10
C LEU A 99 -0.79 -5.36 -0.90
N LYS A 100 -1.23 -6.56 -0.53
CA LYS A 100 -0.96 -7.79 -1.28
C LYS A 100 -2.20 -8.22 -2.05
N CYS A 101 -2.02 -8.73 -3.26
CA CYS A 101 -3.12 -9.32 -4.04
C CYS A 101 -3.65 -10.61 -3.38
N LEU A 102 -4.97 -10.78 -3.38
CA LEU A 102 -5.66 -11.99 -2.88
C LEU A 102 -6.08 -12.93 -4.00
N GLU A 103 -6.10 -12.47 -5.25
CA GLU A 103 -6.53 -13.24 -6.43
C GLU A 103 -5.42 -14.10 -7.04
N GLY A 104 -4.20 -14.01 -6.51
CA GLY A 104 -3.08 -14.85 -6.92
C GLY A 104 -2.40 -14.41 -8.22
N SER A 105 -2.58 -13.17 -8.68
CA SER A 105 -1.75 -12.59 -9.75
C SER A 105 -0.27 -12.54 -9.34
N GLY A 106 -0.01 -12.37 -8.04
CA GLY A 106 1.31 -12.15 -7.48
C GLY A 106 1.70 -10.68 -7.42
N ASP A 107 1.03 -9.80 -8.17
CA ASP A 107 1.41 -8.38 -8.27
C ASP A 107 1.03 -7.60 -7.01
N PRO A 108 2.01 -7.06 -6.24
CA PRO A 108 1.71 -6.30 -5.04
C PRO A 108 1.35 -4.85 -5.38
N TYR A 109 0.69 -4.20 -4.42
CA TYR A 109 0.31 -2.80 -4.50
C TYR A 109 1.16 -1.97 -3.54
N PHE A 110 1.57 -0.80 -4.03
CA PHE A 110 2.50 0.08 -3.37
C PHE A 110 1.90 1.46 -3.20
N LEU A 111 2.27 2.12 -2.11
CA LEU A 111 2.11 3.55 -1.93
C LEU A 111 3.27 4.27 -2.61
N LYS A 112 2.99 5.10 -3.62
CA LYS A 112 3.95 6.07 -4.11
C LYS A 112 4.04 7.20 -3.09
N VAL A 113 5.07 7.20 -2.26
CA VAL A 113 5.16 8.13 -1.12
C VAL A 113 5.47 9.54 -1.62
N SER A 114 4.67 10.49 -1.13
CA SER A 114 4.84 11.92 -1.36
C SER A 114 4.92 12.64 0.00
N ASP A 115 5.50 13.84 0.01
CA ASP A 115 5.53 14.69 1.21
C ASP A 115 4.10 15.08 1.67
N ASP A 116 3.17 15.17 0.73
CA ASP A 116 1.74 15.37 0.99
C ASP A 116 0.97 14.05 0.83
N GLU A 117 0.10 13.78 1.80
CA GLU A 117 -0.77 12.60 1.82
C GLU A 117 -1.69 12.56 0.59
N GLN A 118 -2.20 13.73 0.16
CA GLN A 118 -3.07 13.83 -1.02
C GLN A 118 -2.33 13.51 -2.33
N GLY A 119 -1.00 13.66 -2.34
CA GLY A 119 -0.16 13.29 -3.48
C GLY A 119 0.32 11.84 -3.46
N SER A 120 -0.03 11.08 -2.42
CA SER A 120 0.44 9.69 -2.27
C SER A 120 -0.54 8.71 -2.92
N ALA A 121 -0.18 8.25 -4.12
CA ALA A 121 -0.99 7.38 -4.96
C ALA A 121 -0.82 5.90 -4.60
N ILE A 122 -1.84 5.09 -4.93
CA ILE A 122 -1.76 3.63 -4.92
C ILE A 122 -1.45 3.16 -6.32
N VAL A 123 -0.45 2.30 -6.43
CA VAL A 123 0.00 1.74 -7.70
C VAL A 123 0.13 0.23 -7.59
N ARG A 124 -0.05 -0.47 -8.70
CA ARG A 124 0.28 -1.88 -8.87
C ARG A 124 1.63 -1.98 -9.56
N VAL A 125 2.47 -2.88 -9.08
CA VAL A 125 3.80 -3.08 -9.65
C VAL A 125 3.86 -4.52 -10.18
N PRO A 126 3.70 -4.71 -11.51
CA PRO A 126 3.77 -6.04 -12.11
C PRO A 126 5.11 -6.74 -11.87
N HIS A 127 5.08 -8.03 -11.50
CA HIS A 127 6.27 -8.86 -11.31
C HIS A 127 7.10 -9.01 -12.60
N ASP A 128 6.42 -9.17 -13.74
CA ASP A 128 7.04 -9.53 -15.01
C ASP A 128 7.74 -8.36 -15.73
N SER A 129 7.61 -7.14 -15.19
CA SER A 129 8.16 -5.92 -15.77
C SER A 129 9.55 -5.55 -15.25
N GLU A 130 10.15 -6.40 -14.39
CA GLU A 130 11.51 -6.18 -13.91
C GLU A 130 12.54 -6.39 -15.05
N ASN A 131 13.49 -5.46 -15.16
CA ASN A 131 14.60 -5.60 -16.09
C ASN A 131 15.59 -6.68 -15.61
N LYS A 132 16.32 -7.28 -16.56
CA LYS A 132 17.33 -8.32 -16.26
C LYS A 132 18.46 -7.87 -15.31
N ASP A 133 18.65 -6.56 -15.14
CA ASP A 133 19.63 -5.98 -14.24
C ASP A 133 19.07 -5.67 -12.84
N GLY A 134 17.82 -6.04 -12.56
CA GLY A 134 17.15 -5.77 -11.28
C GLY A 134 16.69 -4.31 -11.13
N THR A 135 16.61 -3.57 -12.24
CA THR A 135 15.99 -2.23 -12.26
C THR A 135 14.53 -2.31 -12.72
N TYR A 136 13.73 -1.34 -12.31
CA TYR A 136 12.32 -1.26 -12.71
C TYR A 136 12.07 0.03 -13.48
N ARG A 137 11.28 -0.03 -14.55
CA ARG A 137 10.88 1.17 -15.30
C ARG A 137 9.59 1.70 -14.72
N GLU A 138 9.58 2.94 -14.24
CA GLU A 138 8.36 3.56 -13.70
C GLU A 138 7.21 3.64 -14.72
N ALA A 139 7.51 3.58 -16.02
CA ALA A 139 6.48 3.53 -17.07
C ALA A 139 5.67 2.22 -17.08
N ASP A 140 6.17 1.16 -16.45
CA ASP A 140 5.49 -0.13 -16.33
C ASP A 140 4.70 -0.24 -15.01
N ILE A 141 4.76 0.77 -14.15
CA ILE A 141 3.99 0.85 -12.90
C ILE A 141 2.59 1.35 -13.23
N GLU A 142 1.58 0.62 -12.77
CA GLU A 142 0.17 0.88 -13.10
C GLU A 142 -0.48 1.69 -11.98
N LEU A 143 -1.11 2.80 -12.34
CA LEU A 143 -1.84 3.62 -11.38
C LEU A 143 -3.15 2.93 -11.01
N VAL A 144 -3.42 2.76 -9.71
CA VAL A 144 -4.66 2.16 -9.19
C VAL A 144 -5.58 3.24 -8.63
N ALA A 145 -5.05 4.16 -7.82
CA ALA A 145 -5.76 5.33 -7.32
C ALA A 145 -4.80 6.51 -7.20
N VAL A 146 -5.23 7.73 -7.52
CA VAL A 146 -4.38 8.93 -7.43
C VAL A 146 -4.10 9.36 -5.99
N SER A 147 -4.86 8.82 -5.02
CA SER A 147 -4.61 9.03 -3.59
C SER A 147 -5.14 7.87 -2.73
N LEU A 148 -4.66 7.76 -1.49
CA LEU A 148 -5.25 6.87 -0.48
C LEU A 148 -6.72 7.18 -0.18
N ILE A 149 -7.10 8.46 -0.22
CA ILE A 149 -8.48 8.89 0.03
C ILE A 149 -9.40 8.33 -1.05
N GLU A 150 -8.99 8.49 -2.31
CA GLU A 150 -9.72 7.96 -3.46
C GLU A 150 -9.84 6.43 -3.38
N PHE A 151 -8.74 5.75 -3.03
CA PHE A 151 -8.77 4.31 -2.80
C PHE A 151 -9.86 3.92 -1.78
N PHE A 152 -9.92 4.58 -0.62
CA PHE A 152 -10.98 4.31 0.37
C PHE A 152 -12.37 4.84 -0.01
N ASP A 153 -12.49 5.76 -0.97
CA ASP A 153 -13.78 6.24 -1.46
C ASP A 153 -14.43 5.22 -2.39
N TYR A 154 -13.63 4.42 -3.11
CA TYR A 154 -14.12 3.48 -4.10
C TYR A 154 -13.89 1.99 -3.79
N SER A 155 -13.05 1.67 -2.80
CA SER A 155 -12.92 0.30 -2.32
C SER A 155 -14.06 -0.09 -1.39
N GLU A 156 -14.41 -1.38 -1.40
CA GLU A 156 -15.31 -1.98 -0.43
C GLU A 156 -14.50 -2.83 0.55
N VAL A 157 -14.86 -2.81 1.84
CA VAL A 157 -14.24 -3.68 2.84
C VAL A 157 -14.86 -5.08 2.75
N LEU A 158 -14.02 -6.11 2.66
CA LEU A 158 -14.45 -7.51 2.63
C LEU A 158 -14.61 -8.06 4.06
N GLU A 159 -15.63 -8.90 4.27
CA GLU A 159 -16.00 -9.49 5.58
C GLU A 159 -15.23 -10.78 5.94
#